data_AF-A0AAD1Y193-F1
#
_entry.id   AF-A0AAD1Y193-F1
#
_cell.length_a   1.000
_cell.length_b   1.000
_cell.length_c   1.000
_cell.angle_alpha   90.00
_cell.angle_beta   90.00
_cell.angle_gamma   90.00
#
_symmetry.space_group_name_H-M   'P 1'
#
loop_
_entity.id
_entity.type
_entity.pdbx_description
1 polymer ?
#
loop_
_entity_poly.entity_id
_entity_poly.type
_entity_poly.pdbx_seq_one_letter_code
_entity_poly.pdbx_strand_id
1 'polypeptide(L)'
;MESLPSIDSSEKKFLDFLIRFVCSTAPKHLFTNLDKISKHMLDKMEPLDDENLYRKQYGNLKECVLAGEGIMQVFKLDGTSFRLQKHDHLIACNDAGLISDDVWEEYLAAYDIYMDNFLKIVKRTKNNICKKCDKRYHTSAGKDCPEGDNCEPSYDFELDEDVLKCKIE
;
A
#
# COMPACT_ATOMS: atom_id res chain seq x y z
N MET A 1 -12.09 5.99 16.71
CA MET A 1 -10.85 6.05 15.92
C MET A 1 -9.71 6.00 16.90
N GLU A 2 -8.84 5.00 16.80
CA GLU A 2 -7.58 5.00 17.55
C GLU A 2 -6.74 6.18 17.07
N SER A 3 -6.11 6.90 17.99
CA SER A 3 -5.21 8.00 17.65
C SER A 3 -3.96 7.43 16.99
N LEU A 4 -3.58 7.95 15.82
CA LEU A 4 -2.34 7.58 15.15
C LEU A 4 -1.12 8.04 15.96
N PRO A 5 0.00 7.30 15.90
CA PRO A 5 1.21 7.61 16.66
C PRO A 5 1.86 8.89 16.14
N SER A 6 2.47 9.65 17.05
CA SER A 6 3.40 10.72 16.70
C SER A 6 4.78 10.11 16.48
N ILE A 7 5.35 10.29 15.29
CA ILE A 7 6.69 9.80 14.94
C ILE A 7 7.71 10.92 14.94
N ASP A 8 8.97 10.58 15.18
CA ASP A 8 10.07 11.55 15.10
C ASP A 8 10.48 11.85 13.64
N SER A 9 11.31 12.88 13.45
CA SER A 9 11.74 13.31 12.12
C SER A 9 12.57 12.25 11.37
N SER A 10 13.27 11.38 12.09
CA SER A 10 14.14 10.36 11.49
C SER A 10 13.28 9.18 11.00
N GLU A 11 12.33 8.73 11.81
CA GLU A 11 11.33 7.74 11.40
C GLU A 11 10.50 8.26 10.23
N LYS A 12 10.10 9.54 10.26
CA LYS A 12 9.34 10.13 9.14
C LYS A 12 10.12 10.14 7.83
N LYS A 13 11.39 10.57 7.84
CA LYS A 13 12.24 10.49 6.63
C LYS A 13 12.40 9.05 6.13
N PHE A 14 12.59 8.12 7.05
CA PHE A 14 12.73 6.71 6.70
C PHE A 14 11.44 6.12 6.12
N LEU A 15 10.29 6.47 6.70
CA LEU A 15 8.96 6.13 6.19
C LEU A 15 8.75 6.65 4.76
N ASP A 16 9.04 7.93 4.53
CA ASP A 16 8.95 8.58 3.23
C ASP A 16 9.82 7.87 2.18
N PHE A 17 11.06 7.51 2.55
CA PHE A 17 11.93 6.69 1.71
C PHE A 17 11.31 5.34 1.35
N LEU A 18 10.72 4.63 2.32
CA LEU A 18 10.11 3.32 2.07
C LEU A 18 8.93 3.42 1.09
N ILE A 19 8.08 4.45 1.23
CA ILE A 19 6.94 4.69 0.33
C ILE A 19 7.46 4.94 -1.09
N ARG A 20 8.41 5.86 -1.25
CA ARG A 20 9.05 6.16 -2.55
C ARG A 20 9.68 4.94 -3.19
N PHE A 21 10.38 4.14 -2.41
CA PHE A 21 11.00 2.91 -2.89
C PHE A 21 9.96 1.94 -3.46
N VAL A 22 8.86 1.72 -2.75
CA VAL A 22 7.79 0.82 -3.21
C VAL A 22 7.10 1.37 -4.46
N CYS A 23 6.79 2.67 -4.47
CA CYS A 23 6.11 3.34 -5.59
C CYS A 23 6.97 3.33 -6.87
N SER A 24 8.28 3.54 -6.76
CA SER A 24 9.19 3.56 -7.91
C SER A 24 9.55 2.17 -8.43
N THR A 25 9.69 1.17 -7.55
CA THR A 25 10.17 -0.17 -7.96
C THR A 25 9.06 -1.14 -8.34
N ALA A 26 7.86 -0.97 -7.78
CA ALA A 26 6.74 -1.88 -8.00
C ALA A 26 5.37 -1.15 -8.05
N PRO A 27 5.19 -0.12 -8.90
CA PRO A 27 3.96 0.70 -8.92
C PRO A 27 2.70 -0.13 -9.23
N LYS A 28 2.82 -1.19 -10.03
CA LYS A 28 1.67 -2.06 -10.39
C LYS A 28 1.16 -2.93 -9.25
N HIS A 29 1.87 -2.97 -8.13
CA HIS A 29 1.67 -3.93 -7.06
C HIS A 29 1.63 -3.28 -5.68
N LEU A 30 2.33 -2.15 -5.48
CA LEU A 30 2.43 -1.44 -4.20
C LEU A 30 2.91 -2.33 -3.04
N PHE A 31 3.74 -3.31 -3.37
CA PHE A 31 4.47 -4.12 -2.40
C PHE A 31 5.85 -4.49 -2.94
N THR A 32 6.74 -4.78 -2.01
CA THR A 32 8.09 -5.28 -2.30
C THR A 32 8.49 -6.34 -1.27
N ASN A 33 9.76 -6.73 -1.27
CA ASN A 33 10.34 -7.60 -0.27
C ASN A 33 11.43 -6.84 0.50
N LEU A 34 11.52 -7.07 1.81
CA LEU A 34 12.55 -6.46 2.66
C LEU A 34 13.97 -6.70 2.14
N ASP A 35 14.25 -7.85 1.52
CA ASP A 35 15.56 -8.14 0.93
C ASP A 35 15.91 -7.18 -0.21
N LYS A 36 14.92 -6.74 -1.00
CA LYS A 36 15.13 -5.78 -2.09
C LYS A 36 15.43 -4.39 -1.55
N ILE A 37 14.72 -3.97 -0.50
CA ILE A 37 14.97 -2.70 0.18
C ILE A 37 16.36 -2.74 0.80
N SER A 38 16.67 -3.78 1.58
CA SER A 38 17.97 -3.95 2.23
C SER A 38 19.12 -3.92 1.22
N LYS A 39 18.98 -4.64 0.10
CA LYS A 39 19.96 -4.61 -0.99
C LYS A 39 20.10 -3.21 -1.59
N HIS A 40 19.00 -2.51 -1.84
CA HIS A 40 19.07 -1.13 -2.35
C HIS A 40 19.81 -0.21 -1.37
N MET A 41 19.49 -0.26 -0.08
CA MET A 41 20.16 0.56 0.94
C MET A 41 21.66 0.26 1.07
N LEU A 42 22.08 -0.99 0.82
CA LEU A 42 23.49 -1.38 0.88
C LEU A 42 24.26 -1.05 -0.41
N ASP A 43 23.61 -1.20 -1.56
CA ASP A 43 24.26 -1.08 -2.87
C ASP A 43 24.18 0.34 -3.46
N LYS A 44 23.22 1.17 -3.02
CA LYS A 44 22.85 2.44 -3.68
C LYS A 44 22.83 3.67 -2.78
N MET A 45 22.75 3.50 -1.47
CA MET A 45 22.73 4.62 -0.53
C MET A 45 24.09 4.79 0.13
N GLU A 46 24.43 6.02 0.51
CA GLU A 46 25.65 6.27 1.24
C GLU A 46 25.53 5.70 2.66
N PRO A 47 26.64 5.21 3.27
CA PRO A 47 26.60 4.63 4.61
C PRO A 47 26.14 5.62 5.70
N LEU A 48 26.25 6.92 5.44
CA LEU A 48 25.91 8.02 6.35
C LEU A 48 24.60 8.72 6.01
N ASP A 49 23.84 8.22 5.02
CA ASP A 49 22.49 8.73 4.75
C ASP A 49 21.59 8.49 5.96
N ASP A 50 20.72 9.46 6.26
CA ASP A 50 19.85 9.49 7.45
C ASP A 50 19.02 8.20 7.56
N GLU A 51 18.49 7.70 6.43
CA GLU A 51 17.69 6.49 6.34
C GLU A 51 18.51 5.24 6.69
N ASN A 52 19.77 5.20 6.24
CA ASN A 52 20.67 4.08 6.48
C ASN A 52 21.16 4.09 7.94
N LEU A 53 21.37 5.28 8.51
CA LEU A 53 21.66 5.46 9.93
C LEU A 53 20.46 5.04 10.79
N TYR A 54 19.25 5.46 10.44
CA TYR A 54 18.02 5.05 11.13
C TYR A 54 17.89 3.52 11.16
N ARG A 55 17.98 2.87 10.00
CA ARG A 55 17.94 1.39 9.90
C ARG A 55 19.00 0.70 10.76
N LYS A 56 20.23 1.24 10.82
CA LYS A 56 21.35 0.64 11.57
C LYS A 56 21.12 0.60 13.09
N GLN A 57 20.30 1.49 13.63
CA GLN A 57 19.98 1.51 15.07
C GLN A 57 19.32 0.21 15.55
N TYR A 58 18.63 -0.48 14.64
CA TYR A 58 17.87 -1.69 14.91
C TYR A 58 18.59 -2.98 14.47
N GLY A 59 19.85 -2.91 14.07
CA GLY A 59 20.64 -4.06 13.61
C GLY A 59 20.27 -4.58 12.21
N ASN A 60 18.98 -4.80 11.93
CA ASN A 60 18.49 -5.21 10.61
C ASN A 60 17.18 -4.50 10.20
N LEU A 61 16.87 -4.54 8.90
CA LEU A 61 15.71 -3.85 8.33
C LEU A 61 14.38 -4.39 8.87
N LYS A 62 14.28 -5.70 9.12
CA LYS A 62 13.04 -6.30 9.62
C LYS A 62 12.71 -5.79 11.02
N GLU A 63 13.69 -5.76 11.91
CA GLU A 63 13.55 -5.20 13.26
C GLU A 63 13.25 -3.70 13.20
N CYS A 64 13.92 -2.95 12.34
CA CYS A 64 13.65 -1.53 12.11
C CYS A 64 12.18 -1.26 11.73
N VAL A 65 11.67 -2.00 10.75
CA VAL A 65 10.28 -1.84 10.27
C VAL A 65 9.29 -2.24 11.34
N LEU A 66 9.52 -3.35 12.04
CA LEU A 66 8.61 -3.84 13.08
C LEU A 66 8.59 -2.96 14.34
N ALA A 67 9.69 -2.27 14.63
CA ALA A 67 9.80 -1.36 15.76
C ALA A 67 9.25 0.05 15.45
N GLY A 68 9.21 0.46 14.18
CA GLY A 68 8.65 1.75 13.77
C GLY A 68 7.12 1.75 13.79
N GLU A 69 6.54 2.39 14.79
CA GLU A 69 5.08 2.44 14.96
C GLU A 69 4.40 3.11 13.77
N GLY A 70 4.93 4.23 13.25
CA GLY A 70 4.37 4.89 12.07
C GLY A 70 4.59 4.08 10.80
N ILE A 71 5.73 3.38 10.69
CA ILE A 71 5.98 2.46 9.58
C ILE A 71 4.90 1.38 9.52
N MET A 72 4.52 0.80 10.65
CA MET A 72 3.50 -0.25 10.72
C MET A 72 2.06 0.27 10.58
N GLN A 73 1.81 1.59 10.70
CA GLN A 73 0.55 2.20 10.29
C GLN A 73 0.45 2.30 8.76
N VAL A 74 1.54 2.60 8.06
CA VAL A 74 1.52 2.76 6.60
C VAL A 74 1.71 1.43 5.86
N PHE A 75 2.43 0.49 6.48
CA PHE A 75 2.78 -0.77 5.87
C PHE A 75 2.27 -1.97 6.66
N LYS A 76 2.11 -3.08 5.96
CA LYS A 76 1.90 -4.40 6.53
C LYS A 76 3.02 -5.33 6.10
N LEU A 77 3.55 -6.10 7.05
CA LEU A 77 4.50 -7.17 6.79
C LEU A 77 3.78 -8.52 6.86
N ASP A 78 3.80 -9.28 5.76
CA ASP A 78 3.27 -10.64 5.68
C ASP A 78 4.36 -11.60 5.19
N GLY A 79 4.97 -12.31 6.14
CA GLY A 79 6.20 -13.06 5.91
C GLY A 79 7.35 -12.13 5.50
N THR A 80 7.72 -12.18 4.22
CA THR A 80 8.76 -11.30 3.63
C THR A 80 8.16 -10.23 2.70
N SER A 81 6.84 -10.27 2.47
CA SER A 81 6.12 -9.30 1.65
C SER A 81 5.85 -8.04 2.47
N PHE A 82 6.40 -6.92 2.02
CA PHE A 82 6.23 -5.62 2.63
C PHE A 82 5.34 -4.77 1.71
N ARG A 83 4.10 -4.54 2.14
CA ARG A 83 3.03 -3.96 1.32
C ARG A 83 2.47 -2.72 1.96
N LEU A 84 2.10 -1.75 1.13
CA LEU A 84 1.31 -0.61 1.58
C LEU A 84 -0.06 -1.09 2.12
N GLN A 85 -0.58 -0.37 3.11
CA GLN A 85 -1.93 -0.58 3.62
C GLN A 85 -2.99 -0.16 2.58
N LYS A 86 -4.26 -0.38 2.90
CA LYS A 86 -5.37 0.00 2.00
C LYS A 86 -5.39 1.52 1.80
N HIS A 87 -5.82 1.95 0.61
CA HIS A 87 -5.89 3.36 0.23
C HIS A 87 -6.61 4.24 1.27
N ASP A 88 -7.80 3.84 1.71
CA ASP A 88 -8.57 4.55 2.74
C ASP A 88 -7.80 4.76 4.05
N HIS A 89 -7.00 3.78 4.45
CA HIS A 89 -6.17 3.88 5.64
C HIS A 89 -4.98 4.82 5.43
N LEU A 90 -4.41 4.82 4.22
CA LEU A 90 -3.32 5.70 3.85
C LEU A 90 -3.77 7.16 3.73
N ILE A 91 -5.01 7.42 3.29
CA ILE A 91 -5.63 8.75 3.37
C ILE A 91 -5.63 9.23 4.82
N ALA A 92 -6.11 8.40 5.76
CA ALA A 92 -6.12 8.76 7.17
C ALA A 92 -4.71 9.00 7.75
N CYS A 93 -3.69 8.25 7.28
CA CYS A 93 -2.30 8.48 7.66
C CYS A 93 -1.76 9.81 7.12
N ASN A 94 -2.10 10.15 5.87
CA ASN A 94 -1.74 11.42 5.26
C ASN A 94 -2.41 12.60 5.98
N ASP A 95 -3.71 12.52 6.25
CA ASP A 95 -4.48 13.55 6.96
C ASP A 95 -3.95 13.80 8.39
N ALA A 96 -3.39 12.77 9.02
CA ALA A 96 -2.71 12.86 10.31
C ALA A 96 -1.26 13.34 10.22
N GLY A 97 -0.74 13.60 9.01
CA GLY A 97 0.60 14.11 8.77
C GLY A 97 1.72 13.09 8.95
N LEU A 98 1.43 11.78 8.89
CA LEU A 98 2.47 10.74 8.94
C LEU A 98 3.25 10.71 7.62
N ILE A 99 2.56 10.88 6.50
CA ILE A 99 3.14 10.92 5.15
C ILE A 99 3.39 12.38 4.79
N SER A 100 4.53 12.69 4.16
CA SER A 100 4.79 14.03 3.64
C SER A 100 4.01 14.30 2.35
N ASP A 101 3.55 15.53 2.13
CA ASP A 101 2.69 15.90 1.00
C ASP A 101 3.30 15.53 -0.37
N ASP A 102 4.61 15.74 -0.53
CA ASP A 102 5.35 15.40 -1.75
C ASP A 102 5.40 13.88 -1.99
N VAL A 103 5.54 13.10 -0.92
CA VAL A 103 5.50 11.62 -0.99
C VAL A 103 4.08 11.12 -1.27
N TRP A 104 3.07 11.81 -0.74
CA TRP A 104 1.67 11.50 -1.00
C TRP A 104 1.34 11.64 -2.48
N GLU A 105 1.81 12.70 -3.15
CA GLU A 105 1.66 12.87 -4.59
C GLU A 105 2.30 11.73 -5.40
N GLU A 106 3.51 11.31 -5.01
CA GLU A 106 4.19 10.16 -5.65
C GLU A 106 3.41 8.86 -5.45
N TYR A 107 2.83 8.67 -4.25
CA TYR A 107 1.97 7.53 -3.96
C TYR A 107 0.70 7.53 -4.81
N LEU A 108 0.01 8.66 -4.95
CA LEU A 108 -1.20 8.78 -5.77
C LEU A 108 -0.90 8.42 -7.24
N ALA A 109 0.21 8.92 -7.79
CA ALA A 109 0.62 8.57 -9.15
C ALA A 109 0.89 7.07 -9.31
N ALA A 110 1.51 6.42 -8.32
CA ALA A 110 1.70 4.97 -8.33
C ALA A 110 0.39 4.20 -8.13
N TYR A 111 -0.53 4.74 -7.34
CA TYR A 111 -1.85 4.17 -7.08
C TYR A 111 -2.71 4.14 -8.35
N ASP A 112 -2.66 5.17 -9.18
CA ASP A 112 -3.36 5.17 -10.48
C ASP A 112 -2.87 4.01 -11.38
N ILE A 113 -1.54 3.79 -11.43
CA ILE A 113 -0.93 2.68 -12.18
C ILE A 113 -1.35 1.33 -11.61
N TYR A 114 -1.38 1.22 -10.27
CA TYR A 114 -1.85 0.04 -9.56
C TYR A 114 -3.30 -0.27 -9.93
N MET A 115 -4.18 0.73 -9.89
CA MET A 115 -5.61 0.58 -10.17
C MET A 115 -5.88 0.20 -11.61
N ASP A 116 -5.21 0.82 -12.59
CA ASP A 116 -5.30 0.41 -14.00
C ASP A 116 -4.89 -1.07 -14.19
N ASN A 117 -3.79 -1.49 -13.55
CA ASN A 117 -3.36 -2.89 -13.60
C ASN A 117 -4.35 -3.83 -12.89
N PHE A 118 -4.90 -3.42 -11.76
CA PHE A 118 -5.92 -4.17 -11.02
C PHE A 118 -7.17 -4.39 -11.89
N LEU A 119 -7.71 -3.33 -12.51
CA LEU A 119 -8.85 -3.40 -13.41
C LEU A 119 -8.59 -4.35 -14.60
N LYS A 120 -7.39 -4.29 -15.19
CA LYS A 120 -6.99 -5.23 -16.26
C LYS A 120 -7.00 -6.69 -15.79
N ILE A 121 -6.53 -6.98 -14.59
CA ILE A 121 -6.54 -8.33 -14.01
C ILE A 121 -7.97 -8.78 -13.71
N VAL A 122 -8.78 -7.92 -13.09
CA VAL A 122 -10.19 -8.17 -12.79
C VAL A 122 -10.93 -8.54 -14.07
N LYS A 123 -10.75 -7.74 -15.12
CA LYS A 123 -11.34 -7.97 -16.44
C LYS A 123 -10.91 -9.30 -17.05
N ARG A 124 -9.60 -9.59 -17.06
CA ARG A 124 -9.07 -10.83 -17.65
C ARG A 124 -9.54 -12.08 -16.90
N THR A 125 -9.60 -12.01 -15.58
CA THR A 125 -9.94 -13.16 -14.73
C THR A 125 -11.44 -13.29 -14.48
N LYS A 126 -12.23 -12.30 -14.91
CA LYS A 126 -13.65 -12.15 -14.55
C LYS A 126 -13.87 -12.21 -13.04
N ASN A 127 -12.90 -11.79 -12.23
CA ASN A 127 -12.97 -11.83 -10.79
C ASN A 127 -12.80 -10.44 -10.21
N ASN A 128 -13.60 -10.08 -9.21
CA ASN A 128 -13.46 -8.84 -8.47
C ASN A 128 -13.25 -9.08 -6.97
N ILE A 129 -12.83 -8.07 -6.21
CA ILE A 129 -12.65 -8.08 -4.76
C ILE A 129 -13.65 -7.10 -4.14
N CYS A 130 -14.36 -7.48 -3.07
CA CYS A 130 -15.26 -6.56 -2.37
C CYS A 130 -14.48 -5.68 -1.41
N LYS A 131 -14.73 -4.36 -1.44
CA LYS A 131 -14.14 -3.42 -0.47
C LYS A 131 -14.43 -3.77 0.99
N LYS A 132 -15.64 -4.28 1.28
CA LYS A 132 -16.13 -4.52 2.64
C LYS A 132 -15.50 -5.75 3.29
N CYS A 133 -15.31 -6.85 2.54
CA CYS A 133 -14.88 -8.12 3.12
C CYS A 133 -13.70 -8.81 2.41
N ASP A 134 -13.08 -8.16 1.41
CA ASP A 134 -11.89 -8.62 0.67
C ASP A 134 -12.01 -10.00 -0.01
N LYS A 135 -13.22 -10.58 -0.08
CA LYS A 135 -13.42 -11.85 -0.78
C LYS A 135 -13.42 -11.62 -2.29
N ARG A 136 -12.97 -12.64 -3.04
CA ARG A 136 -13.00 -12.65 -4.51
C ARG A 136 -14.29 -13.27 -5.03
N TYR A 137 -14.87 -12.71 -6.07
CA TYR A 137 -16.09 -13.24 -6.71
C TYR A 137 -16.05 -13.12 -8.22
N HIS A 138 -16.78 -14.00 -8.90
CA HIS A 138 -16.89 -14.00 -10.35
C HIS A 138 -17.90 -12.95 -10.85
N THR A 139 -17.44 -11.97 -11.63
CA THR A 139 -18.26 -10.93 -12.28
C THR A 139 -19.32 -11.47 -13.23
N SER A 140 -19.11 -12.66 -13.82
CA SER A 140 -20.06 -13.29 -14.75
C SER A 140 -21.20 -14.05 -14.06
N ALA A 141 -21.15 -14.22 -12.75
CA ALA A 141 -22.25 -14.74 -11.96
C ALA A 141 -22.83 -13.54 -11.23
N GLY A 142 -23.93 -12.97 -11.73
CA GLY A 142 -24.69 -11.91 -11.04
C GLY A 142 -25.37 -12.39 -9.75
N LYS A 143 -24.68 -13.19 -8.94
CA LYS A 143 -25.17 -13.81 -7.72
C LYS A 143 -24.05 -13.95 -6.69
N ASP A 144 -24.26 -13.18 -5.63
CA ASP A 144 -24.00 -13.48 -4.23
C ASP A 144 -22.53 -13.41 -3.76
N CYS A 145 -22.24 -12.29 -3.09
CA CYS A 145 -21.34 -12.32 -1.94
C CYS A 145 -21.88 -13.41 -0.99
N PRO A 146 -21.07 -14.42 -0.57
CA PRO A 146 -21.58 -15.58 0.14
C PRO A 146 -22.36 -15.16 1.39
N GLU A 147 -23.59 -15.67 1.46
CA GLU A 147 -24.65 -15.29 2.40
C GLU A 147 -24.17 -15.22 3.85
N GLY A 148 -24.47 -14.09 4.49
CA GLY A 148 -24.12 -13.78 5.87
C GLY A 148 -23.84 -12.29 6.01
N ASP A 149 -24.92 -11.52 6.24
CA ASP A 149 -24.99 -10.07 6.43
C ASP A 149 -24.74 -9.18 5.20
N ASN A 150 -25.84 -8.67 4.62
CA ASN A 150 -25.94 -7.44 3.80
C ASN A 150 -24.60 -6.87 3.31
N CYS A 151 -23.98 -7.58 2.37
CA CYS A 151 -22.84 -7.08 1.63
C CYS A 151 -23.36 -6.67 0.26
N GLU A 152 -23.86 -5.43 0.17
CA GLU A 152 -23.87 -4.75 -1.12
C GLU A 152 -22.40 -4.63 -1.54
N PRO A 153 -21.98 -5.24 -2.66
CA PRO A 153 -20.62 -5.08 -3.13
C PRO A 153 -20.40 -3.60 -3.43
N SER A 154 -19.69 -2.91 -2.54
CA SER A 154 -19.08 -1.63 -2.84
C SER A 154 -17.90 -1.94 -3.77
N TYR A 155 -17.95 -1.39 -4.97
CA TYR A 155 -16.92 -1.51 -5.99
C TYR A 155 -15.99 -0.31 -5.88
N ASP A 156 -14.69 -0.48 -6.16
CA ASP A 156 -13.73 0.64 -6.28
C ASP A 156 -13.94 1.52 -7.51
N PHE A 157 -15.10 1.37 -8.15
CA PHE A 157 -15.43 1.98 -9.42
C PHE A 157 -16.94 1.89 -9.66
N GLU A 158 -17.50 2.81 -10.43
CA GLU A 158 -18.88 2.68 -10.91
C GLU A 158 -19.01 1.45 -11.81
N LEU A 159 -19.94 0.54 -11.48
CA LEU A 159 -20.26 -0.62 -12.33
C LEU A 159 -20.91 -0.14 -13.63
N ASP A 160 -20.23 -0.37 -14.75
CA ASP A 160 -20.84 -0.33 -16.09
C ASP A 160 -21.03 -1.80 -16.56
N GLU A 161 -22.07 -2.06 -17.35
CA GLU A 161 -22.26 -3.37 -18.00
C GLU A 161 -21.04 -3.80 -18.82
N ASP A 162 -20.25 -2.81 -19.27
CA ASP A 162 -18.91 -2.97 -19.80
C ASP A 162 -17.86 -2.45 -18.80
N VAL A 163 -17.16 -3.37 -18.14
CA VAL A 163 -16.06 -3.10 -17.18
C VAL A 163 -14.96 -2.19 -17.78
N LEU A 164 -14.90 -2.03 -19.11
CA LEU A 164 -14.02 -1.06 -19.78
C LEU A 164 -14.37 0.42 -19.54
N LYS A 165 -15.58 0.71 -19.07
CA LYS A 165 -16.08 2.08 -18.89
C LYS A 165 -16.21 2.50 -17.43
N CYS A 166 -15.93 1.57 -16.50
CA CYS A 166 -15.86 1.83 -15.08
C CYS A 166 -14.86 2.96 -14.79
N LYS A 167 -15.35 4.01 -14.14
CA LYS A 167 -14.51 5.12 -13.66
C LYS A 167 -14.09 4.86 -12.23
N ILE A 168 -12.84 5.19 -11.93
CA ILE A 168 -12.34 5.28 -10.56
C ILE A 168 -13.00 6.53 -9.96
N GLU A 169 -13.68 6.37 -8.82
CA GLU A 169 -14.19 7.50 -8.02
C GLU A 169 -13.10 8.08 -7.12
#